data_AF-A0A419JJI1-F1
#
_entry.id   AF-A0A419JJI1-F1
#
_cell.length_a   1.000
_cell.length_b   1.000
_cell.length_c   1.000
_cell.angle_alpha   90.00
_cell.angle_beta   90.00
_cell.angle_gamma   90.00
#
_symmetry.space_group_name_H-M   'P 1'
#
loop_
_entity.id
_entity.type
_entity.pdbx_description
1 polymer ?
#
loop_
_entity_poly.entity_id
_entity_poly.type
_entity_poly.pdbx_seq_one_letter_code
_entity_poly.pdbx_strand_id
1 'polypeptide(L)'
;MRRLVAVLVLILVLVALFMSSASVTGKELEGKRVLMVVAPEGYKEEELSVPSGIFKDSGAEVVVASTRAGIARGMSGGEVAVNLSVSDVNISDYDAIVIVGGVGSMKYLWDDSELRDMVRAAHDNHKTVAAICLSPVVLARAGILRDKECTALAYIFMTMMERVSHNGGI
;
A
#
# COMPACT_ATOMS: atom_id res chain seq x y z
N MET A 1 -35.35 15.52 41.09
CA MET A 1 -35.21 14.40 40.12
C MET A 1 -34.81 14.86 38.72
N ARG A 2 -35.58 15.70 38.03
CA ARG A 2 -35.28 16.18 36.65
C ARG A 2 -33.92 16.87 36.46
N ARG A 3 -33.49 17.71 37.41
CA ARG A 3 -32.18 18.38 37.37
C ARG A 3 -31.00 17.40 37.53
N LEU A 4 -31.18 16.36 38.33
CA LEU A 4 -30.15 15.33 38.55
C LEU A 4 -29.97 14.47 37.29
N VAL A 5 -31.07 14.12 36.63
CA VAL A 5 -31.07 13.40 35.35
C VAL A 5 -30.39 14.22 34.25
N ALA A 6 -30.69 15.52 34.16
CA ALA A 6 -30.08 16.40 33.17
C ALA A 6 -28.55 16.54 33.35
N VAL A 7 -28.07 16.63 34.60
CA VAL A 7 -26.64 16.67 34.90
C VAL A 7 -25.97 15.34 34.56
N LEU A 8 -26.60 14.21 34.86
CA LEU A 8 -26.06 12.89 34.53
C LEU A 8 -25.94 12.68 33.00
N VAL A 9 -26.97 13.09 32.25
CA VAL A 9 -26.97 13.01 30.78
C VAL A 9 -25.89 13.91 30.19
N LEU A 10 -25.71 15.12 30.71
CA LEU A 10 -24.65 16.02 30.25
C LEU A 10 -23.25 15.45 30.53
N ILE A 11 -23.03 14.85 31.70
CA ILE A 11 -21.77 14.19 32.03
C ILE A 11 -21.51 13.02 31.09
N LEU A 12 -22.51 12.18 30.82
CA LEU A 12 -22.37 11.04 29.90
C LEU A 12 -22.05 11.50 28.47
N VAL A 13 -22.68 12.57 27.99
CA VAL A 13 -22.38 13.16 26.67
C VAL A 13 -20.97 13.73 26.63
N LEU A 14 -20.54 14.45 27.67
CA LEU A 14 -19.18 15.00 27.76
C LEU A 14 -18.12 13.89 27.84
N VAL A 15 -18.37 12.81 28.57
CA VAL A 15 -17.49 11.63 28.63
C VAL A 15 -17.40 10.95 27.25
N ALA A 16 -18.52 10.77 26.56
CA ALA A 16 -18.53 10.19 25.21
C ALA A 16 -17.76 11.06 24.19
N LEU A 17 -17.92 12.38 24.25
CA LEU A 17 -17.17 13.33 23.42
C LEU A 17 -15.67 13.30 23.74
N PHE A 18 -15.29 13.16 25.01
CA PHE A 18 -13.89 13.08 25.42
C PHE A 18 -13.25 11.75 24.97
N MET A 19 -13.95 10.62 25.11
CA MET A 19 -13.48 9.32 24.63
C MET A 19 -13.33 9.28 23.10
N SER A 20 -14.15 10.01 22.35
CA SER A 20 -14.02 10.11 20.88
C SER A 20 -12.76 10.87 20.43
N SER A 21 -12.15 11.68 21.30
CA SER A 21 -10.87 12.36 21.03
C SER A 21 -9.65 11.55 21.47
N ALA A 22 -9.85 10.55 22.33
CA ALA A 22 -8.80 9.80 23.00
C ALA A 22 -8.32 8.56 22.22
N SER A 23 -8.82 8.29 21.01
CA SER A 23 -8.44 7.11 20.21
C SER A 23 -7.34 7.36 19.17
N VAL A 24 -6.77 8.55 19.06
CA VAL A 24 -5.69 8.83 18.08
C VAL A 24 -4.30 8.47 18.64
N THR A 25 -4.21 7.37 19.38
CA THR A 25 -2.96 6.71 19.81
C THR A 25 -3.10 5.19 19.77
N GLY A 26 -4.06 4.68 18.98
CA GLY A 26 -4.28 3.25 18.81
C GLY A 26 -3.30 2.65 17.81
N LYS A 27 -2.70 1.51 18.17
CA LYS A 27 -2.08 0.61 17.20
C LYS A 27 -3.15 -0.06 16.33
N GLU A 28 -3.81 0.71 15.48
CA GLU A 28 -4.96 0.25 14.66
C GLU A 28 -4.62 -0.94 13.76
N LEU A 29 -3.34 -1.12 13.43
CA LEU A 29 -2.82 -2.19 12.59
C LEU A 29 -2.04 -3.25 13.40
N GLU A 30 -2.24 -3.35 14.71
CA GLU A 30 -1.57 -4.37 15.52
C GLU A 30 -1.85 -5.79 14.99
N GLY A 31 -0.77 -6.56 14.81
CA GLY A 31 -0.83 -7.92 14.25
C GLY A 31 -1.04 -7.98 12.73
N LYS A 32 -1.10 -6.83 12.04
CA LYS A 32 -1.18 -6.76 10.58
C LYS A 32 0.19 -6.77 9.94
N ARG A 33 0.29 -7.35 8.75
CA ARG A 33 1.53 -7.41 7.96
C ARG A 33 1.34 -6.76 6.60
N VAL A 34 2.19 -5.78 6.29
CA VAL A 34 2.18 -5.04 5.02
C VAL A 34 3.44 -5.39 4.22
N LEU A 35 3.26 -5.88 3.01
CA LEU A 35 4.34 -6.07 2.05
C LEU A 35 4.52 -4.81 1.21
N MET A 36 5.72 -4.24 1.21
CA MET A 36 6.08 -3.14 0.32
C MET A 36 7.06 -3.61 -0.74
N VAL A 37 6.71 -3.46 -2.01
CA VAL A 37 7.54 -3.89 -3.15
C VAL A 37 8.26 -2.67 -3.73
N VAL A 38 9.59 -2.74 -3.83
CA VAL A 38 10.43 -1.70 -4.44
C VAL A 38 11.15 -2.23 -5.67
N ALA A 39 11.49 -1.34 -6.61
CA ALA A 39 12.43 -1.66 -7.67
C ALA A 39 13.84 -1.85 -7.06
N PRO A 40 14.66 -2.79 -7.57
CA PRO A 40 16.01 -3.02 -7.06
C PRO A 40 16.94 -1.82 -7.31
N GLU A 41 16.64 -0.98 -8.29
CA GLU A 41 17.36 0.26 -8.58
C GLU A 41 16.35 1.35 -8.93
N GLY A 42 16.55 2.58 -8.44
CA GLY A 42 15.77 3.76 -8.80
C GLY A 42 14.35 3.78 -8.24
N TYR A 43 14.09 3.15 -7.10
CA TYR A 43 12.83 3.35 -6.37
C TYR A 43 12.80 4.73 -5.70
N LYS A 44 11.60 5.24 -5.41
CA LYS A 44 11.42 6.54 -4.74
C LYS A 44 11.45 6.37 -3.23
N GLU A 45 12.48 6.88 -2.56
CA GLU A 45 12.71 6.65 -1.13
C GLU A 45 11.59 7.15 -0.24
N GLU A 46 10.99 8.31 -0.55
CA GLU A 46 9.92 8.89 0.26
C GLU A 46 8.63 8.06 0.17
N GLU A 47 8.38 7.43 -0.99
CA GLU A 47 7.23 6.56 -1.22
C GLU A 47 7.35 5.20 -0.49
N LEU A 48 8.56 4.81 -0.08
CA LEU A 48 8.79 3.69 0.83
C LEU A 48 8.77 4.14 2.29
N SER A 49 9.64 5.09 2.63
CA SER A 49 9.96 5.43 4.02
C SER A 49 8.79 6.06 4.77
N VAL A 50 8.04 6.97 4.13
CA VAL A 50 6.92 7.67 4.78
C VAL A 50 5.75 6.70 5.07
N PRO A 51 5.21 5.94 4.10
CA PRO A 51 4.15 4.97 4.40
C PRO A 51 4.62 3.87 5.34
N SER A 52 5.87 3.37 5.20
CA SER A 52 6.42 2.36 6.11
C SER A 52 6.44 2.84 7.56
N GLY A 53 6.85 4.10 7.79
CA GLY A 53 6.82 4.72 9.11
C GLY A 53 5.39 4.77 9.68
N ILE A 54 4.43 5.27 8.90
CA ILE A 54 3.03 5.36 9.31
C ILE A 54 2.44 3.98 9.67
N PHE A 55 2.68 2.96 8.84
CA PHE A 55 2.20 1.60 9.11
C PHE A 55 2.81 1.02 10.40
N LYS A 56 4.12 1.21 10.62
CA LYS A 56 4.82 0.75 11.83
C LYS A 56 4.34 1.48 13.07
N ASP A 57 4.20 2.80 13.01
CA ASP A 57 3.70 3.63 14.10
C ASP A 57 2.26 3.24 14.47
N SER A 58 1.49 2.77 13.49
CA SER A 58 0.15 2.21 13.68
C SER A 58 0.13 0.74 14.12
N GLY A 59 1.29 0.11 14.33
CA GLY A 59 1.42 -1.25 14.88
C GLY A 59 1.57 -2.39 13.87
N ALA A 60 1.63 -2.11 12.56
CA ALA A 60 1.85 -3.13 11.54
C ALA A 60 3.32 -3.58 11.47
N GLU A 61 3.55 -4.84 11.13
CA GLU A 61 4.83 -5.29 10.60
C GLU A 61 4.92 -4.88 9.13
N VAL A 62 6.05 -4.27 8.73
CA VAL A 62 6.30 -3.95 7.33
C VAL A 62 7.48 -4.77 6.82
N VAL A 63 7.26 -5.52 5.75
CA VAL A 63 8.28 -6.30 5.05
C VAL A 63 8.54 -5.67 3.70
N VAL A 64 9.81 -5.56 3.31
CA VAL A 64 10.20 -5.03 2.00
C VAL A 64 10.62 -6.18 1.10
N ALA A 65 10.03 -6.25 -0.10
CA ALA A 65 10.38 -7.18 -1.16
C ALA A 65 10.80 -6.43 -2.43
N SER A 66 11.44 -7.14 -3.36
CA SER A 66 11.80 -6.63 -4.68
C SER A 66 11.83 -7.77 -5.69
N THR A 67 12.08 -7.49 -6.97
CA THR A 67 12.23 -8.53 -8.00
C THR A 67 13.54 -9.32 -7.90
N ARG A 68 14.41 -8.95 -6.95
CA ARG A 68 15.57 -9.74 -6.54
C ARG A 68 15.96 -9.37 -5.10
N ALA A 69 16.50 -10.34 -4.36
CA ALA A 69 17.09 -10.09 -3.05
C ALA A 69 18.42 -9.30 -3.16
N GLY A 70 18.79 -8.61 -2.08
CA GLY A 70 20.02 -7.81 -1.98
C GLY A 70 19.76 -6.41 -1.44
N ILE A 71 20.58 -5.45 -1.85
CA ILE A 71 20.38 -4.04 -1.53
C ILE A 71 19.65 -3.37 -2.68
N ALA A 72 18.45 -2.84 -2.41
CA ALA A 72 17.76 -1.97 -3.35
C ALA A 72 18.25 -0.53 -3.18
N ARG A 73 18.57 0.15 -4.29
CA ARG A 73 19.09 1.52 -4.30
C ARG A 73 18.03 2.50 -4.80
N GLY A 74 17.82 3.57 -4.07
CA GLY A 74 16.85 4.59 -4.40
C GLY A 74 17.41 5.68 -5.31
N MET A 75 16.52 6.56 -5.79
CA MET A 75 16.87 7.62 -6.75
C MET A 75 17.79 8.70 -6.17
N SER A 76 17.75 8.90 -4.85
CA SER A 76 18.53 9.88 -4.10
C SER A 76 19.72 9.24 -3.37
N GLY A 77 20.06 7.99 -3.69
CA GLY A 77 21.18 7.25 -3.11
C GLY A 77 20.86 6.53 -1.80
N GLY A 78 19.59 6.51 -1.37
CA GLY A 78 19.17 5.70 -0.22
C GLY A 78 19.28 4.21 -0.52
N GLU A 79 19.43 3.39 0.52
CA GLU A 79 19.53 1.95 0.41
C GLU A 79 18.54 1.27 1.36
N VAL A 80 17.96 0.15 0.91
CA VAL A 80 17.18 -0.73 1.77
C VAL A 80 17.57 -2.17 1.51
N ALA A 81 17.76 -2.93 2.59
CA ALA A 81 17.98 -4.37 2.50
C ALA A 81 16.67 -5.08 2.15
N VAL A 82 16.72 -5.90 1.11
CA VAL A 82 15.61 -6.70 0.61
C VAL A 82 16.01 -8.16 0.71
N ASN A 83 15.40 -8.88 1.65
CA ASN A 83 15.69 -10.29 1.88
C ASN A 83 14.69 -11.22 1.18
N LEU A 84 13.68 -10.66 0.50
CA LEU A 84 12.58 -11.40 -0.10
C LEU A 84 12.39 -11.01 -1.56
N SER A 85 12.49 -12.00 -2.44
CA SER A 85 12.12 -11.85 -3.85
C SER A 85 10.60 -11.95 -3.99
N VAL A 86 10.02 -11.27 -4.98
CA VAL A 86 8.60 -11.42 -5.31
C VAL A 86 8.21 -12.86 -5.62
N SER A 87 9.12 -13.66 -6.20
CA SER A 87 8.95 -15.10 -6.44
C SER A 87 8.70 -15.92 -5.17
N ASP A 88 9.22 -15.45 -4.03
CA ASP A 88 9.29 -16.20 -2.78
C ASP A 88 8.22 -15.74 -1.77
N VAL A 89 7.42 -14.74 -2.14
CA VAL A 89 6.35 -14.20 -1.31
C VAL A 89 5.17 -15.15 -1.29
N ASN A 90 4.77 -15.57 -0.09
CA ASN A 90 3.47 -16.17 0.14
C ASN A 90 2.45 -15.10 0.54
N ILE A 91 1.47 -14.83 -0.32
CA ILE A 91 0.51 -13.74 -0.10
C ILE A 91 -0.46 -13.97 1.05
N SER A 92 -0.61 -15.22 1.53
CA SER A 92 -1.45 -15.49 2.71
C SER A 92 -0.92 -14.79 3.96
N ASP A 93 0.38 -14.53 4.00
CA ASP A 93 1.08 -14.03 5.18
C ASP A 93 0.98 -12.51 5.34
N TYR A 94 0.32 -11.82 4.39
CA TYR A 94 0.17 -10.38 4.38
C TYR A 94 -1.31 -9.98 4.32
N ASP A 95 -1.62 -8.84 4.93
CA ASP A 95 -2.94 -8.21 4.85
C ASP A 95 -3.03 -7.20 3.71
N ALA A 96 -1.89 -6.60 3.33
CA ALA A 96 -1.80 -5.61 2.27
C ALA A 96 -0.50 -5.69 1.47
N ILE A 97 -0.56 -5.27 0.21
CA ILE A 97 0.59 -5.01 -0.66
C ILE A 97 0.60 -3.54 -1.07
N VAL A 98 1.77 -2.91 -1.04
CA VAL A 98 2.02 -1.58 -1.60
C VAL A 98 3.17 -1.63 -2.59
N ILE A 99 2.94 -1.19 -3.84
CA ILE A 99 3.98 -1.12 -4.87
C ILE A 99 4.51 0.31 -4.96
N VAL A 100 5.78 0.48 -4.59
CA VAL A 100 6.47 1.77 -4.58
C VAL A 100 6.84 2.18 -6.00
N GLY A 101 6.75 3.48 -6.30
CA GLY A 101 7.12 4.06 -7.59
C GLY A 101 8.62 4.34 -7.72
N GLY A 102 8.94 5.47 -8.36
CA GLY A 102 10.28 5.80 -8.81
C GLY A 102 10.58 5.29 -10.22
N VAL A 103 11.57 5.90 -10.89
CA VAL A 103 11.87 5.62 -12.31
C VAL A 103 12.28 4.17 -12.56
N GLY A 104 12.82 3.51 -11.55
CA GLY A 104 13.14 2.09 -11.56
C GLY A 104 11.94 1.18 -11.82
N SER A 105 10.75 1.58 -11.36
CA SER A 105 9.53 0.77 -11.52
C SER A 105 9.24 0.43 -12.98
N MET A 106 9.51 1.36 -13.91
CA MET A 106 9.32 1.17 -15.34
C MET A 106 10.13 0.01 -15.89
N LYS A 107 11.38 -0.12 -15.44
CA LYS A 107 12.31 -1.14 -15.92
C LYS A 107 12.12 -2.48 -15.21
N TYR A 108 11.86 -2.45 -13.91
CA TYR A 108 11.97 -3.64 -13.07
C TYR A 108 10.64 -4.20 -12.57
N LEU A 109 9.54 -3.42 -12.56
CA LEU A 109 8.27 -3.85 -11.96
C LEU A 109 7.14 -3.96 -12.98
N TRP A 110 7.09 -3.08 -13.98
CA TRP A 110 5.94 -2.97 -14.88
C TRP A 110 5.65 -4.24 -15.70
N ASP A 111 6.71 -4.90 -16.19
CA ASP A 111 6.63 -6.10 -17.03
C ASP A 111 6.96 -7.39 -16.28
N ASP A 112 7.20 -7.31 -14.97
CA ASP A 112 7.53 -8.47 -14.15
C ASP A 112 6.29 -9.37 -13.99
N SER A 113 6.37 -10.60 -14.52
CA SER A 113 5.24 -11.54 -14.53
C SER A 113 4.91 -12.04 -13.12
N GLU A 114 5.93 -12.32 -12.30
CA GLU A 114 5.76 -12.85 -10.95
C GLU A 114 5.07 -11.83 -10.03
N LEU A 115 5.48 -10.56 -10.10
CA LEU A 115 4.81 -9.47 -9.42
C LEU A 115 3.36 -9.31 -9.88
N ARG A 116 3.08 -9.41 -11.19
CA ARG A 116 1.70 -9.33 -11.71
C ARG A 116 0.84 -10.50 -11.24
N ASP A 117 1.40 -11.70 -11.16
CA ASP A 117 0.72 -12.89 -10.65
C ASP A 117 0.45 -12.75 -9.14
N MET A 118 1.43 -12.27 -8.37
CA MET A 118 1.24 -11.97 -6.94
C MET A 118 0.16 -10.91 -6.70
N VAL A 119 0.14 -9.83 -7.49
CA VAL A 119 -0.87 -8.77 -7.40
C VAL A 119 -2.27 -9.32 -7.68
N ARG A 120 -2.42 -10.17 -8.71
CA ARG A 120 -3.69 -10.87 -8.98
C ARG A 120 -4.08 -11.77 -7.81
N ALA A 121 -3.16 -12.60 -7.32
CA ALA A 121 -3.41 -13.48 -6.19
C ALA A 121 -3.83 -12.70 -4.92
N ALA A 122 -3.20 -11.55 -4.64
CA ALA A 122 -3.56 -10.68 -3.53
C ALA A 122 -4.98 -10.14 -3.68
N HIS A 123 -5.31 -9.62 -4.86
CA HIS A 123 -6.64 -9.12 -5.18
C HIS A 123 -7.72 -10.20 -5.03
N ASP A 124 -7.47 -11.39 -5.57
CA ASP A 124 -8.41 -12.52 -5.57
C ASP A 124 -8.60 -13.10 -4.15
N ASN A 125 -7.60 -12.94 -3.28
CA ASN A 125 -7.69 -13.27 -1.85
C ASN A 125 -8.20 -12.10 -0.99
N HIS A 126 -8.80 -11.07 -1.61
CA HIS A 126 -9.36 -9.91 -0.93
C HIS A 126 -8.37 -9.15 -0.03
N LYS A 127 -7.07 -9.20 -0.36
CA LYS A 127 -6.05 -8.38 0.29
C LYS A 127 -6.14 -6.94 -0.20
N THR A 128 -5.71 -5.99 0.63
CA THR A 128 -5.59 -4.60 0.18
C THR A 128 -4.41 -4.48 -0.78
N VAL A 129 -4.63 -3.96 -1.99
CA VAL A 129 -3.57 -3.75 -2.99
C VAL A 129 -3.49 -2.27 -3.34
N ALA A 130 -2.31 -1.67 -3.16
CA ALA A 130 -2.05 -0.27 -3.45
C ALA A 130 -0.79 -0.11 -4.31
N ALA A 131 -0.72 0.99 -5.06
CA ALA A 131 0.45 1.39 -5.80
C ALA A 131 0.51 2.92 -5.89
N ILE A 132 1.71 3.49 -5.97
CA ILE A 132 1.92 4.94 -5.95
C ILE A 132 2.79 5.42 -7.12
N CYS A 133 2.53 6.64 -7.57
CA CYS A 133 3.31 7.35 -8.60
C CYS A 133 3.30 6.62 -9.96
N LEU A 134 4.40 5.96 -10.33
CA LEU A 134 4.55 5.23 -11.58
C LEU A 134 4.05 3.79 -11.52
N SER A 135 3.93 3.22 -10.31
CA SER A 135 3.60 1.81 -10.12
C SER A 135 2.13 1.40 -10.28
N PRO A 136 1.11 2.29 -10.34
CA PRO A 136 -0.26 1.91 -10.72
C PRO A 136 -0.38 1.18 -12.07
N VAL A 137 0.60 1.36 -12.97
CA VAL A 137 0.70 0.58 -14.22
C VAL A 137 0.79 -0.93 -13.97
N VAL A 138 1.43 -1.35 -12.87
CA VAL A 138 1.48 -2.76 -12.48
C VAL A 138 0.08 -3.30 -12.22
N LEU A 139 -0.77 -2.54 -11.52
CA LEU A 139 -2.15 -2.94 -11.21
C LEU A 139 -3.02 -2.95 -12.48
N ALA A 140 -2.84 -1.97 -13.37
CA ALA A 140 -3.51 -1.93 -14.67
C ALA A 140 -3.15 -3.18 -15.52
N ARG A 141 -1.87 -3.56 -15.56
CA ARG A 141 -1.38 -4.74 -16.29
C ARG A 141 -1.73 -6.06 -15.62
N ALA A 142 -1.96 -6.05 -14.31
CA ALA A 142 -2.53 -7.17 -13.57
C ALA A 142 -4.04 -7.31 -13.81
N GLY A 143 -4.70 -6.29 -14.37
CA GLY A 143 -6.12 -6.33 -14.72
C GLY A 143 -7.07 -6.02 -13.56
N ILE A 144 -6.56 -5.53 -12.42
CA ILE A 144 -7.35 -5.37 -11.18
C ILE A 144 -7.98 -3.98 -11.01
N LEU A 145 -7.77 -3.06 -11.97
CA LEU A 145 -8.29 -1.69 -11.92
C LEU A 145 -9.60 -1.49 -12.71
N ARG A 146 -10.16 -2.55 -13.30
CA ARG A 146 -11.41 -2.45 -14.05
C ARG A 146 -12.54 -1.99 -13.12
N ASP A 147 -13.31 -1.01 -13.59
CA ASP A 147 -14.43 -0.41 -12.86
C ASP A 147 -14.02 0.19 -11.49
N LYS A 148 -12.75 0.56 -11.34
CA LYS A 148 -12.20 1.25 -10.17
C LYS A 148 -11.78 2.67 -10.52
N GLU A 149 -12.00 3.58 -9.58
CA GLU A 149 -11.32 4.88 -9.62
C GLU A 149 -9.84 4.68 -9.26
N CYS A 150 -8.95 5.32 -10.00
CA CYS A 150 -7.52 5.26 -9.77
C CYS A 150 -6.83 6.57 -10.16
N THR A 151 -5.62 6.77 -9.65
CA THR A 151 -4.75 7.88 -10.00
C THR A 151 -3.33 7.38 -10.19
N ALA A 152 -2.52 8.12 -10.93
CA ALA A 152 -1.11 7.84 -11.16
C ALA A 152 -0.36 9.15 -11.40
N LEU A 153 0.97 9.08 -11.52
CA LEU A 153 1.76 10.23 -11.94
C LEU A 153 1.20 10.78 -13.26
N ALA A 154 0.94 12.08 -13.31
CA ALA A 154 0.22 12.73 -14.42
C ALA A 154 0.77 12.37 -15.81
N TYR A 155 2.11 12.25 -15.93
CA TYR A 155 2.79 11.93 -17.19
C TYR A 155 2.38 10.57 -17.80
N ILE A 156 2.05 9.58 -16.97
CA ILE A 156 1.72 8.22 -17.44
C ILE A 156 0.22 7.91 -17.38
N PHE A 157 -0.58 8.81 -16.81
CA PHE A 157 -1.96 8.51 -16.45
C PHE A 157 -2.82 8.12 -17.66
N MET A 158 -2.73 8.87 -18.77
CA MET A 158 -3.48 8.54 -20.00
C MET A 158 -3.07 7.19 -20.59
N THR A 159 -1.78 6.91 -20.70
CA THR A 159 -1.26 5.63 -21.19
C THR A 159 -1.66 4.46 -20.28
N MET A 160 -1.73 4.69 -18.97
CA MET A 160 -2.26 3.71 -18.03
C MET A 160 -3.75 3.45 -18.28
N MET A 161 -4.56 4.49 -18.48
CA MET A 161 -6.00 4.34 -18.73
C MET A 161 -6.32 3.61 -20.05
N GLU A 162 -5.49 3.78 -21.09
CA GLU A 162 -5.60 2.98 -22.32
C GLU A 162 -5.44 1.48 -22.03
N ARG A 163 -4.50 1.10 -21.17
CA ARG A 163 -4.29 -0.31 -20.76
C ARG A 163 -5.45 -0.87 -19.96
N VAL A 164 -6.02 -0.07 -19.05
CA VAL A 164 -7.24 -0.44 -18.30
C VAL A 164 -8.40 -0.72 -19.26
N SER A 165 -8.50 0.07 -20.34
CA SER A 165 -9.57 -0.07 -21.35
C SER A 165 -9.38 -1.27 -22.29
N HIS A 166 -8.13 -1.58 -22.68
CA HIS A 166 -7.82 -2.63 -23.68
C HIS A 166 -7.75 -4.06 -23.13
N ASN A 167 -7.55 -4.24 -21.83
CA ASN A 167 -7.48 -5.58 -21.21
C ASN A 167 -8.86 -6.28 -21.07
N GLY A 168 -9.78 -6.09 -22.04
CA GLY A 168 -10.95 -6.94 -22.25
C GLY A 168 -12.24 -6.51 -21.55
N GLY A 169 -12.69 -5.27 -21.76
CA GLY A 169 -13.92 -4.76 -21.15
C GLY A 169 -14.77 -3.84 -22.02
N ILE A 170 -15.02 -4.21 -23.29
CA ILE A 170 -16.29 -3.92 -24.00
C ILE A 170 -16.73 -5.15 -24.77
#